data_AF-M8A0U9-F1
#
_entry.id   AF-M8A0U9-F1
#
_cell.length_a   1.000
_cell.length_b   1.000
_cell.length_c   1.000
_cell.angle_alpha   90.00
_cell.angle_beta   90.00
_cell.angle_gamma   90.00
#
_symmetry.space_group_name_H-M   'P 1'
#
loop_
_entity.id
_entity.type
_entity.pdbx_description
1 polymer ?
#
loop_
_entity_poly.entity_id
_entity_poly.type
_entity_poly.pdbx_seq_one_letter_code
_entity_poly.pdbx_strand_id
1 'polypeptide(L)'
;MDCASPGGTDTSTDPDLDKNQATLRRLAQNREAARRSRLRKKAYVQQLESSGLRLAHLEQELQRARQQGFLVSTLGDQPDSENGDGASSFYVEYARWLEEHHKQADELRAAVSAHAGDGDLQAIVDTVMARCDEIFRLKGATAKADAFRVLSGTWTTPVERCFLWFGGFRPSELLKLLASRLEPLTEKQLDSIDVLRRSSLQAEEVLSREMEALRQSVTETVAAAGSSSQSCSDDDCTGQMAAAVGKLGAMEGLLRQADDLRLRILEETRRVLTIRQCARAVLVVSDYFSRMRALSSLWIARPTTGVN
;
A
#
# COMPACT_ATOMS: atom_id res chain seq x y z
N MET A 1 -40.39 -38.23 -82.98
CA MET A 1 -39.63 -37.02 -83.32
C MET A 1 -40.11 -35.91 -82.41
N ASP A 2 -39.14 -35.20 -81.86
CA ASP A 2 -39.16 -33.84 -81.31
C ASP A 2 -39.54 -33.53 -79.84
N CYS A 3 -38.51 -32.95 -79.20
CA CYS A 3 -38.46 -31.82 -78.27
C CYS A 3 -38.90 -32.00 -76.81
N ALA A 4 -37.91 -32.02 -75.92
CA ALA A 4 -37.71 -30.96 -74.91
C ALA A 4 -36.38 -31.17 -74.15
N SER A 5 -35.47 -30.19 -74.23
CA SER A 5 -34.34 -30.04 -73.29
C SER A 5 -34.57 -28.77 -72.46
N PRO A 6 -34.42 -28.80 -71.13
CA PRO A 6 -34.35 -27.59 -70.34
C PRO A 6 -32.91 -27.06 -70.32
N GLY A 7 -32.78 -25.77 -70.61
CA GLY A 7 -31.55 -25.02 -70.38
C GLY A 7 -31.27 -24.88 -68.88
N GLY A 8 -30.01 -25.10 -68.51
CA GLY A 8 -29.41 -24.66 -67.27
C GLY A 8 -28.25 -23.75 -67.61
N THR A 9 -28.41 -22.46 -67.32
CA THR A 9 -27.35 -21.44 -67.40
C THR A 9 -26.35 -21.66 -66.28
N ASP A 10 -25.19 -22.21 -66.60
CA ASP A 10 -24.04 -22.22 -65.69
C ASP A 10 -23.38 -20.83 -65.71
N THR A 11 -23.79 -19.99 -64.76
CA THR A 11 -23.02 -18.82 -64.34
C THR A 11 -21.69 -19.28 -63.76
N SER A 12 -20.66 -19.30 -64.61
CA SER A 12 -19.26 -19.40 -64.20
C SER A 12 -18.94 -18.26 -63.24
N THR A 13 -19.03 -18.54 -61.94
CA THR A 13 -18.60 -17.62 -60.88
C THR A 13 -17.19 -18.02 -60.53
N ASP A 14 -16.22 -17.21 -60.94
CA ASP A 14 -14.80 -17.47 -60.72
C ASP A 14 -14.49 -17.48 -59.20
N PRO A 15 -14.20 -18.65 -58.60
CA PRO A 15 -14.13 -18.82 -57.15
C PRO A 15 -12.96 -18.07 -56.50
N ASP A 16 -11.98 -17.61 -57.28
CA ASP A 16 -10.85 -16.83 -56.76
C ASP A 16 -11.13 -15.33 -56.68
N LEU A 17 -12.08 -14.80 -57.46
CA LEU A 17 -12.54 -13.42 -57.33
C LEU A 17 -13.36 -13.21 -56.04
N ASP A 18 -14.21 -14.18 -55.70
CA ASP A 18 -15.10 -14.12 -54.53
C ASP A 18 -14.32 -14.29 -53.21
N LYS A 19 -13.31 -15.16 -53.18
CA LYS A 19 -12.35 -15.27 -52.05
C LYS A 19 -11.58 -13.99 -51.82
N ASN A 20 -11.12 -13.32 -52.88
CA ASN A 20 -10.42 -12.04 -52.78
C ASN A 20 -11.35 -10.94 -52.25
N GLN A 21 -12.60 -10.91 -52.70
CA GLN A 21 -13.59 -9.96 -52.22
C GLN A 21 -13.97 -10.19 -50.74
N ALA A 22 -14.11 -11.45 -50.32
CA ALA A 22 -14.31 -11.81 -48.91
C ALA A 22 -13.11 -11.40 -48.03
N THR A 23 -11.88 -11.57 -48.54
CA THR A 23 -10.65 -11.19 -47.84
C THR A 23 -10.55 -9.67 -47.65
N LEU A 24 -10.89 -8.89 -48.67
CA LEU A 24 -10.93 -7.42 -48.60
C LEU A 24 -11.98 -6.91 -47.60
N ARG A 25 -13.18 -7.52 -47.56
CA ARG A 25 -14.23 -7.18 -46.58
C ARG A 25 -13.77 -7.46 -45.15
N ARG A 26 -13.10 -8.59 -44.91
CA ARG A 26 -12.55 -8.95 -43.59
C ARG A 26 -11.45 -7.98 -43.15
N LEU A 27 -10.58 -7.54 -44.07
CA LEU A 27 -9.56 -6.53 -43.77
C LEU A 27 -10.18 -5.17 -43.43
N ALA A 28 -11.23 -4.75 -44.14
CA ALA A 28 -11.95 -3.51 -43.84
C ALA A 28 -12.62 -3.56 -42.44
N GLN A 29 -13.29 -4.67 -42.11
CA GLN A 29 -13.88 -4.87 -40.78
C GLN A 29 -12.82 -4.90 -39.68
N ASN A 30 -11.66 -5.51 -39.92
CA ASN A 30 -10.56 -5.51 -38.96
C ASN A 30 -10.01 -4.09 -38.72
N ARG A 31 -9.86 -3.29 -39.78
CA ARG A 31 -9.47 -1.88 -39.68
C ARG A 31 -10.49 -1.05 -38.88
N GLU A 32 -11.78 -1.25 -39.09
CA GLU A 32 -12.83 -0.56 -38.33
C GLU A 32 -12.90 -1.01 -36.87
N ALA A 33 -12.76 -2.31 -36.62
CA ALA A 33 -12.71 -2.86 -35.27
C ALA A 33 -11.49 -2.33 -34.50
N ALA A 34 -10.32 -2.24 -35.14
CA ALA A 34 -9.12 -1.65 -34.57
C ALA A 34 -9.32 -0.16 -34.25
N ARG A 35 -9.97 0.61 -35.12
CA ARG A 35 -10.30 2.02 -34.88
C ARG A 35 -11.25 2.19 -33.69
N ARG A 36 -12.32 1.39 -33.61
CA ARG A 36 -13.28 1.42 -32.48
C ARG A 36 -12.62 1.02 -31.17
N SER A 37 -11.75 0.02 -31.18
CA SER A 37 -10.96 -0.39 -30.00
C SER A 37 -10.05 0.74 -29.51
N ARG A 38 -9.34 1.41 -30.42
CA ARG A 38 -8.50 2.57 -30.08
C ARG A 38 -9.31 3.72 -29.47
N LEU A 39 -10.48 4.03 -30.02
CA LEU A 39 -11.36 5.08 -29.50
C LEU A 39 -11.87 4.77 -28.08
N ARG A 40 -12.28 3.52 -27.82
CA ARG A 40 -12.71 3.09 -26.47
C ARG A 40 -11.57 3.17 -25.46
N LYS A 41 -10.36 2.72 -25.84
CA LYS A 41 -9.17 2.86 -24.98
C LYS A 41 -8.85 4.33 -24.70
N LYS A 42 -8.93 5.21 -25.71
CA LYS A 42 -8.70 6.65 -25.53
C LYS A 42 -9.72 7.29 -24.58
N ALA A 43 -11.01 6.96 -24.73
CA ALA A 43 -12.05 7.45 -23.82
C ALA A 43 -11.85 6.97 -22.38
N TYR A 44 -11.45 5.71 -22.19
CA TYR A 44 -11.16 5.17 -20.87
C TYR A 44 -9.94 5.85 -20.20
N VAL A 45 -8.89 6.11 -20.97
CA VAL A 45 -7.72 6.86 -20.48
C VAL A 45 -8.09 8.29 -20.09
N GLN A 46 -8.87 9.00 -20.91
CA GLN A 46 -9.36 10.34 -20.56
C GLN A 46 -10.23 10.34 -19.30
N GLN A 47 -11.06 9.32 -19.13
CA GLN A 47 -11.86 9.16 -17.92
C GLN A 47 -10.97 8.96 -16.68
N LEU A 48 -9.91 8.16 -16.79
CA LEU A 48 -8.91 7.96 -15.73
C LEU A 48 -8.12 9.24 -15.41
N GLU A 49 -7.74 10.01 -16.42
CA GLU A 49 -7.08 11.31 -16.22
C GLU A 49 -8.02 12.30 -15.50
N SER A 50 -9.28 12.35 -15.93
CA SER A 50 -10.28 13.22 -15.30
C SER A 50 -10.61 12.82 -13.85
N SER A 51 -10.58 11.52 -13.54
CA SER A 51 -10.78 11.03 -12.17
C SER A 51 -9.55 11.26 -11.30
N GLY A 52 -8.35 11.12 -11.85
CA GLY A 52 -7.09 11.46 -11.19
C GLY A 52 -7.03 12.93 -10.77
N LEU A 53 -7.42 13.85 -11.65
CA LEU A 53 -7.47 15.28 -11.33
C LEU A 53 -8.50 15.60 -10.24
N ARG A 54 -9.68 14.96 -10.25
CA ARG A 54 -10.68 15.13 -9.18
C ARG A 54 -10.19 14.60 -7.84
N LEU A 55 -9.48 13.47 -7.83
CA LEU A 55 -8.88 12.91 -6.62
C LEU A 55 -7.82 13.86 -6.04
N ALA A 56 -6.92 14.38 -6.87
CA ALA A 56 -5.92 15.35 -6.45
C ALA A 56 -6.54 16.62 -5.86
N HIS A 57 -7.64 17.11 -6.44
CA HIS A 57 -8.36 18.27 -5.92
C HIS A 57 -8.98 18.00 -4.53
N LEU A 58 -9.67 16.86 -4.37
CA LEU A 58 -10.28 16.48 -3.10
C LEU A 58 -9.22 16.24 -2.00
N GLU A 59 -8.06 15.70 -2.34
CA GLU A 59 -6.94 15.53 -1.42
C GLU A 59 -6.41 16.89 -0.93
N GLN A 60 -6.29 17.87 -1.83
CA GLN A 60 -5.86 19.22 -1.48
C GLN A 60 -6.87 19.93 -0.56
N GLU A 61 -8.18 19.79 -0.80
CA GLU A 61 -9.22 20.33 0.08
C GLU A 61 -9.19 19.68 1.46
N LEU A 62 -8.91 18.38 1.54
CA LEU A 62 -8.75 17.66 2.81
C LEU A 62 -7.52 18.09 3.60
N GLN A 63 -6.40 18.36 2.93
CA GLN A 63 -5.22 18.92 3.58
C GLN A 63 -5.53 20.31 4.17
N ARG A 64 -6.27 21.17 3.46
CA ARG A 64 -6.73 22.45 4.03
C ARG A 64 -7.67 22.25 5.23
N ALA A 65 -8.61 21.32 5.16
CA ALA A 65 -9.53 21.04 6.27
C ALA A 65 -8.81 20.48 7.51
N ARG A 66 -7.72 19.73 7.33
CA ARG A 66 -6.84 19.26 8.42
C ARG A 66 -6.06 20.39 9.08
N GLN A 67 -5.54 21.33 8.29
CA GLN A 67 -4.90 22.56 8.82
C GLN A 67 -5.89 23.44 9.58
N GLN A 68 -7.20 23.32 9.29
CA GLN A 68 -8.28 24.05 9.97
C GLN A 68 -8.85 23.33 11.22
N GLY A 69 -8.24 22.22 11.68
CA GLY A 69 -8.45 21.70 13.05
C GLY A 69 -9.50 20.60 13.25
N PHE A 70 -10.00 19.96 12.19
CA PHE A 70 -11.12 19.00 12.30
C PHE A 70 -10.78 17.60 12.86
N LEU A 71 -9.54 17.32 13.30
CA LEU A 71 -9.14 16.01 13.85
C LEU A 71 -8.57 16.04 15.28
N VAL A 72 -8.74 17.14 16.03
CA VAL A 72 -8.34 17.20 17.45
C VAL A 72 -9.47 16.81 18.41
N SER A 73 -10.75 16.82 17.98
CA SER A 73 -11.88 16.68 18.92
C SER A 73 -12.43 15.28 19.20
N THR A 74 -11.88 14.18 18.67
CA THR A 74 -12.44 12.83 18.96
C THR A 74 -11.74 12.05 20.08
N LEU A 75 -10.84 12.69 20.83
CA LEU A 75 -10.33 12.15 22.09
C LEU A 75 -10.62 13.16 23.18
N GLY A 76 -11.70 12.94 23.93
CA GLY A 76 -11.80 13.50 25.27
C GLY A 76 -10.69 12.89 26.11
N ASP A 77 -9.66 13.67 26.40
CA ASP A 77 -9.31 14.04 27.78
C ASP A 77 -8.23 15.14 27.77
N GLN A 78 -8.27 15.94 28.84
CA GLN A 78 -7.73 17.29 29.01
C GLN A 78 -6.26 17.54 28.58
N PRO A 79 -5.92 18.80 28.21
CA PRO A 79 -4.55 19.24 28.06
C PRO A 79 -4.00 19.66 29.42
N ASP A 80 -3.68 18.72 30.31
CA ASP A 80 -2.98 19.04 31.55
C ASP A 80 -1.97 17.94 31.89
N SER A 81 -0.78 18.01 31.28
CA SER A 81 0.48 17.63 31.92
C SER A 81 1.65 18.10 31.06
N GLU A 82 2.55 18.89 31.65
CA GLU A 82 3.76 19.49 31.03
C GLU A 82 4.82 18.46 30.55
N ASN A 83 4.45 17.20 30.34
CA ASN A 83 5.27 16.14 29.72
C ASN A 83 4.71 15.65 28.35
N GLY A 84 3.73 16.35 27.78
CA GLY A 84 2.97 15.95 26.58
C GLY A 84 3.64 16.16 25.21
N ASP A 85 4.89 16.61 25.14
CA ASP A 85 5.52 17.09 23.89
C ASP A 85 5.88 15.96 22.89
N GLY A 86 6.29 14.78 23.39
CA GLY A 86 6.74 13.68 22.53
C GLY A 86 5.62 13.01 21.71
N ALA A 87 4.39 13.04 22.23
CA ALA A 87 3.21 12.49 21.55
C ALA A 87 2.89 13.29 20.28
N SER A 88 2.72 14.61 20.45
CA SER A 88 2.46 15.56 19.37
C SER A 88 3.63 15.63 18.39
N SER A 89 4.87 15.48 18.88
CA SER A 89 6.08 15.45 18.06
C SER A 89 6.04 14.35 16.99
N PHE A 90 5.74 13.09 17.35
CA PHE A 90 5.72 11.99 16.37
C PHE A 90 4.71 12.20 15.23
N TYR A 91 3.49 12.65 15.54
CA TYR A 91 2.48 12.90 14.50
C TYR A 91 2.90 14.01 13.54
N VAL A 92 3.47 15.10 14.08
CA VAL A 92 3.94 16.23 13.29
C VAL A 92 5.11 15.80 12.39
N GLU A 93 6.06 15.06 12.94
CA GLU A 93 7.19 14.50 12.19
C GLU A 93 6.71 13.50 11.12
N TYR A 94 5.76 12.62 11.43
CA TYR A 94 5.18 11.71 10.46
C TYR A 94 4.44 12.43 9.33
N ALA A 95 3.63 13.45 9.66
CA ALA A 95 2.92 14.24 8.68
C ALA A 95 3.89 14.96 7.72
N ARG A 96 4.95 15.56 8.26
CA ARG A 96 6.02 16.18 7.47
C ARG A 96 6.74 15.15 6.59
N TRP A 97 7.06 13.99 7.16
CA TRP A 97 7.67 12.90 6.41
C TRP A 97 6.77 12.45 5.25
N LEU A 98 5.46 12.40 5.49
CA LEU A 98 4.51 11.99 4.48
C LEU A 98 4.38 13.01 3.35
N GLU A 99 4.33 14.31 3.66
CA GLU A 99 4.27 15.38 2.67
C GLU A 99 5.49 15.36 1.74
N GLU A 100 6.70 15.26 2.30
CA GLU A 100 7.91 15.24 1.47
C GLU A 100 8.05 13.89 0.71
N HIS A 101 7.52 12.78 1.23
CA HIS A 101 7.41 11.54 0.46
C HIS A 101 6.48 11.72 -0.77
N HIS A 102 5.36 12.45 -0.64
CA HIS A 102 4.50 12.72 -1.79
C HIS A 102 5.22 13.57 -2.83
N LYS A 103 5.93 14.62 -2.39
CA LYS A 103 6.73 15.46 -3.29
C LYS A 103 7.80 14.67 -4.05
N GLN A 104 8.51 13.76 -3.37
CA GLN A 104 9.48 12.86 -4.00
C GLN A 104 8.82 11.90 -5.01
N ALA A 105 7.63 11.38 -4.70
CA ALA A 105 6.88 10.54 -5.62
C ALA A 105 6.41 11.33 -6.87
N ASP A 106 6.01 12.58 -6.70
CA ASP A 106 5.62 13.46 -7.81
C ASP A 106 6.82 13.84 -8.69
N GLU A 107 7.96 14.15 -8.09
CA GLU A 107 9.23 14.38 -8.78
C GLU A 107 9.66 13.14 -9.57
N LEU A 108 9.63 11.96 -8.95
CA LEU A 108 9.94 10.69 -9.61
C LEU A 108 8.98 10.41 -10.77
N ARG A 109 7.69 10.69 -10.59
CA ARG A 109 6.67 10.52 -11.65
C ARG A 109 6.97 11.44 -12.83
N ALA A 110 7.34 12.70 -12.57
CA ALA A 110 7.75 13.64 -13.60
C ALA A 110 9.03 13.17 -14.33
N ALA A 111 10.05 12.73 -13.60
CA ALA A 111 11.31 12.21 -14.15
C ALA A 111 11.09 10.96 -15.02
N VAL A 112 10.29 10.00 -14.55
CA VAL A 112 9.90 8.81 -15.34
C VAL A 112 9.14 9.21 -16.60
N SER A 113 8.19 10.15 -16.51
CA SER A 113 7.41 10.62 -17.67
C SER A 113 8.27 11.35 -18.69
N ALA A 114 9.26 12.11 -18.23
CA ALA A 114 10.23 12.82 -19.05
C ALA A 114 11.33 11.89 -19.63
N HIS A 115 11.29 10.60 -19.32
CA HIS A 115 12.31 9.63 -19.72
C HIS A 115 13.72 10.03 -19.26
N ALA A 116 13.82 10.50 -18.01
CA ALA A 116 15.09 10.90 -17.40
C ALA A 116 16.15 9.78 -17.44
N GLY A 117 17.41 10.21 -17.35
CA GLY A 117 18.55 9.31 -17.33
C GLY A 117 18.54 8.40 -16.09
N ASP A 118 19.24 7.26 -16.17
CA ASP A 118 19.31 6.33 -15.05
C ASP A 118 19.95 6.95 -13.80
N GLY A 119 20.87 7.91 -13.97
CA GLY A 119 21.48 8.65 -12.87
C GLY A 119 20.50 9.54 -12.10
N ASP A 120 19.59 10.22 -12.80
CA ASP A 120 18.58 11.08 -12.16
C ASP A 120 17.56 10.23 -11.39
N LEU A 121 17.11 9.12 -12.01
CA LEU A 121 16.24 8.15 -11.35
C LEU A 121 16.92 7.52 -10.13
N GLN A 122 18.22 7.23 -10.23
CA GLN A 122 19.03 6.70 -9.14
C GLN A 122 19.04 7.66 -7.95
N ALA A 123 19.30 8.94 -8.17
CA ALA A 123 19.35 9.95 -7.10
C ALA A 123 18.01 10.08 -6.36
N ILE A 124 16.88 10.11 -7.10
CA ILE A 124 15.55 10.20 -6.48
C ILE A 124 15.21 8.92 -5.70
N VAL A 125 15.48 7.74 -6.27
CA VAL A 125 15.25 6.46 -5.58
C VAL A 125 16.12 6.33 -4.34
N ASP A 126 17.39 6.75 -4.39
CA ASP A 126 18.28 6.78 -3.23
C ASP A 126 17.73 7.69 -2.12
N THR A 127 17.19 8.84 -2.50
CA THR A 127 16.53 9.75 -1.56
C THR A 127 15.31 9.09 -0.91
N VAL A 128 14.45 8.43 -1.67
CA VAL A 128 13.29 7.69 -1.13
C VAL A 128 13.72 6.54 -0.21
N MET A 129 14.81 5.84 -0.53
CA MET A 129 15.35 4.80 0.34
C MET A 129 15.83 5.35 1.68
N ALA A 130 16.62 6.43 1.67
CA ALA A 130 17.06 7.10 2.90
C ALA A 130 15.88 7.61 3.75
N ARG A 131 14.77 8.00 3.11
CA ARG A 131 13.53 8.36 3.82
C ARG A 131 12.84 7.17 4.47
N CYS A 132 12.96 5.97 3.89
CA CYS A 132 12.47 4.76 4.56
C CYS A 132 13.24 4.51 5.87
N ASP A 133 14.56 4.67 5.85
CA ASP A 133 15.39 4.59 7.07
C ASP A 133 14.97 5.64 8.11
N GLU A 134 14.73 6.87 7.68
CA GLU A 134 14.29 7.97 8.54
C GLU A 134 13.00 7.63 9.30
N ILE A 135 11.96 7.13 8.60
CA ILE A 135 10.68 6.83 9.24
C ILE A 135 10.80 5.65 10.21
N PHE A 136 11.58 4.62 9.88
CA PHE A 136 11.77 3.50 10.80
C PHE A 136 12.60 3.89 12.02
N ARG A 137 13.58 4.78 11.87
CA ARG A 137 14.32 5.36 13.01
C ARG A 137 13.38 6.19 13.91
N LEU A 138 12.52 7.01 13.33
CA LEU A 138 11.54 7.82 14.06
C LEU A 138 10.54 6.91 14.81
N LYS A 139 10.03 5.87 14.15
CA LYS A 139 9.17 4.86 14.78
C LYS A 139 9.89 4.11 15.90
N GLY A 140 11.14 3.74 15.72
CA GLY A 140 11.95 3.08 16.74
C GLY A 140 12.15 3.96 17.98
N ALA A 141 12.46 5.24 17.80
CA ALA A 141 12.55 6.19 18.90
C ALA A 141 11.22 6.34 19.65
N THR A 142 10.11 6.40 18.90
CA THR A 142 8.76 6.46 19.46
C THR A 142 8.40 5.19 20.21
N ALA A 143 8.71 4.01 19.66
CA ALA A 143 8.45 2.72 20.29
C ALA A 143 9.27 2.51 21.58
N LYS A 144 10.49 3.06 21.63
CA LYS A 144 11.33 3.05 22.82
C LYS A 144 10.74 3.89 23.96
N ALA A 145 10.10 5.00 23.63
CA ALA A 145 9.37 5.79 24.62
C ALA A 145 8.03 5.13 24.99
N ASP A 146 7.29 4.65 23.99
CA ASP A 146 5.98 4.02 24.12
C ASP A 146 5.61 3.21 22.86
N ALA A 147 5.76 1.88 22.94
CA ALA A 147 5.44 0.95 21.85
C ALA A 147 3.97 1.00 21.42
N PHE A 148 3.06 1.36 22.32
CA PHE A 148 1.63 1.40 22.02
C PHE A 148 1.26 2.57 21.11
N ARG A 149 2.03 3.66 21.11
CA ARG A 149 1.85 4.76 20.14
C ARG A 149 2.02 4.28 18.71
N VAL A 150 3.06 3.48 18.47
CA VAL A 150 3.31 2.90 17.14
C VAL A 150 2.24 1.85 16.79
N LEU A 151 1.94 0.94 17.72
CA LEU A 151 0.98 -0.16 17.54
C LEU A 151 -0.46 0.32 17.32
N SER A 152 -0.87 1.39 18.00
CA SER A 152 -2.23 1.95 17.87
C SER A 152 -2.53 2.42 16.45
N GLY A 153 -1.51 2.76 15.66
CA GLY A 153 -1.66 3.22 14.29
C GLY A 153 -2.47 4.51 14.16
N THR A 154 -2.63 5.27 15.24
CA THR A 154 -3.41 6.51 15.29
C THR A 154 -2.87 7.59 14.35
N TRP A 155 -1.59 7.47 13.98
CA TRP A 155 -0.88 8.33 13.04
C TRP A 155 -1.22 8.08 11.57
N THR A 156 -1.96 7.00 11.27
CA THR A 156 -2.50 6.72 9.92
C THR A 156 -4.00 6.89 9.87
N THR A 157 -4.55 6.97 8.65
CA THR A 157 -5.99 7.01 8.44
C THR A 157 -6.66 5.69 8.90
N PRO A 158 -7.93 5.71 9.34
CA PRO A 158 -8.63 4.51 9.80
C PRO A 158 -8.55 3.31 8.83
N VAL A 159 -8.64 3.56 7.52
CA VAL A 159 -8.54 2.48 6.52
C VAL A 159 -7.11 1.96 6.40
N GLU A 160 -6.09 2.81 6.39
CA GLU A 160 -4.69 2.34 6.41
C GLU A 160 -4.39 1.48 7.63
N ARG A 161 -4.93 1.87 8.80
CA ARG A 161 -4.73 1.19 10.08
C ARG A 161 -5.14 -0.28 10.04
N CYS A 162 -6.20 -0.61 9.31
CA CYS A 162 -6.66 -2.00 9.14
C CYS A 162 -5.63 -2.93 8.49
N PHE A 163 -4.64 -2.37 7.79
CA PHE A 163 -3.64 -3.12 7.03
C PHE A 163 -2.24 -3.02 7.63
N LEU A 164 -2.10 -2.39 8.81
CA LEU A 164 -0.84 -2.34 9.53
C LEU A 164 -0.55 -3.71 10.17
N TRP A 165 0.69 -4.15 10.00
CA TRP A 165 1.30 -5.27 10.70
C TRP A 165 2.47 -4.70 11.51
N PHE A 166 2.52 -4.82 12.84
CA PHE A 166 3.58 -4.18 13.66
C PHE A 166 3.83 -2.69 13.33
N GLY A 167 2.75 -1.91 13.19
CA GLY A 167 2.84 -0.49 12.88
C GLY A 167 3.41 -0.16 11.49
N GLY A 168 3.39 -1.07 10.53
CA GLY A 168 3.85 -0.80 9.16
C GLY A 168 3.27 -1.79 8.15
N PHE A 169 3.73 -1.76 6.91
CA PHE A 169 3.29 -2.71 5.90
C PHE A 169 3.84 -4.11 6.15
N ARG A 170 3.18 -5.14 5.64
CA ARG A 170 3.70 -6.51 5.66
C ARG A 170 4.61 -6.73 4.43
N PRO A 171 5.91 -7.05 4.58
CA PRO A 171 6.81 -7.12 3.44
C PRO A 171 6.46 -8.19 2.40
N SER A 172 5.87 -9.33 2.78
CA SER A 172 5.37 -10.35 1.85
C SER A 172 4.24 -9.84 0.94
N GLU A 173 3.33 -9.02 1.47
CA GLU A 173 2.25 -8.38 0.70
C GLU A 173 2.79 -7.27 -0.21
N LEU A 174 3.81 -6.54 0.24
CA LEU A 174 4.52 -5.58 -0.61
C LEU A 174 5.13 -6.27 -1.83
N LEU A 175 5.87 -7.37 -1.62
CA LEU A 175 6.50 -8.12 -2.69
C LEU A 175 5.47 -8.71 -3.67
N LYS A 176 4.35 -9.20 -3.15
CA LYS A 176 3.22 -9.68 -3.95
C LYS A 176 2.61 -8.56 -4.80
N LEU A 177 2.41 -7.37 -4.22
CA LEU A 177 1.95 -6.18 -4.94
C LEU A 177 2.92 -5.85 -6.09
N LEU A 178 4.22 -5.78 -5.80
CA LEU A 178 5.25 -5.47 -6.80
C LEU A 178 5.28 -6.48 -7.94
N ALA A 179 5.30 -7.79 -7.63
CA ALA A 179 5.28 -8.85 -8.64
C ALA A 179 4.06 -8.75 -9.58
N SER A 180 2.91 -8.32 -9.06
CA SER A 180 1.66 -8.21 -9.84
C SER A 180 1.52 -6.91 -10.66
N ARG A 181 2.30 -5.87 -10.36
CA ARG A 181 2.13 -4.52 -10.93
C ARG A 181 3.34 -4.03 -11.72
N LEU A 182 4.53 -4.59 -11.48
CA LEU A 182 5.74 -4.26 -12.21
C LEU A 182 5.88 -5.16 -13.43
N GLU A 183 5.36 -4.73 -14.58
CA GLU A 183 5.62 -5.37 -15.87
C GLU A 183 6.43 -4.43 -16.78
N PRO A 184 7.49 -4.88 -17.48
CA PRO A 184 8.01 -6.24 -17.51
C PRO A 184 9.03 -6.52 -16.37
N LEU A 185 9.00 -7.75 -15.85
CA LEU A 185 10.03 -8.37 -15.02
C LEU A 185 10.56 -9.61 -15.75
N THR A 186 11.85 -9.90 -15.60
CA THR A 186 12.42 -11.16 -16.14
C THR A 186 12.01 -12.35 -15.28
N GLU A 187 12.01 -13.57 -15.85
CA GLU A 187 11.73 -14.79 -15.08
C GLU A 187 12.65 -14.93 -13.86
N LYS A 188 13.94 -14.64 -14.03
CA LYS A 188 14.92 -14.64 -12.93
C LYS A 188 14.56 -13.62 -11.82
N GLN A 189 14.05 -12.45 -12.19
CA GLN A 189 13.60 -11.45 -11.21
C GLN A 189 12.34 -11.91 -10.48
N LEU A 190 11.39 -12.52 -11.19
CA LEU A 190 10.18 -13.09 -10.57
C LEU A 190 10.52 -14.21 -9.59
N ASP A 191 11.39 -15.15 -9.98
CA ASP A 191 11.86 -16.24 -9.11
C ASP A 191 12.54 -15.68 -7.85
N SER A 192 13.39 -14.65 -8.02
CA SER A 192 14.06 -13.98 -6.91
C SER A 192 13.05 -13.32 -5.97
N ILE A 193 12.08 -12.58 -6.50
CA ILE A 193 11.01 -11.95 -5.72
C ILE A 193 10.18 -13.00 -4.97
N ASP A 194 9.88 -14.14 -5.59
CA ASP A 194 9.15 -15.24 -4.96
C ASP A 194 9.94 -15.91 -3.83
N VAL A 195 11.26 -16.04 -3.97
CA VAL A 195 12.15 -16.48 -2.87
C VAL A 195 12.12 -15.47 -1.73
N LEU A 196 12.31 -14.17 -2.01
CA LEU A 196 12.23 -13.10 -1.02
C LEU A 196 10.88 -13.12 -0.30
N ARG A 197 9.77 -13.29 -1.05
CA ARG A 197 8.41 -13.30 -0.49
C ARG A 197 8.22 -14.45 0.49
N ARG A 198 8.65 -15.67 0.13
CA ARG A 198 8.56 -16.85 1.01
C ARG A 198 9.39 -16.67 2.28
N SER A 199 10.62 -16.15 2.14
CA SER A 199 11.48 -15.87 3.29
C SER A 199 10.88 -14.82 4.21
N SER A 200 10.33 -13.73 3.65
CA SER A 200 9.62 -12.68 4.40
C SER A 200 8.42 -13.24 5.16
N LEU A 201 7.59 -14.07 4.50
CA LEU A 201 6.42 -14.69 5.12
C LEU A 201 6.81 -15.53 6.34
N GLN A 202 7.87 -16.34 6.23
CA GLN A 202 8.34 -17.14 7.35
C GLN A 202 8.81 -16.28 8.53
N ALA A 203 9.55 -15.19 8.27
CA ALA A 203 9.98 -14.26 9.31
C ALA A 203 8.80 -13.53 9.96
N GLU A 204 7.80 -13.13 9.16
CA GLU A 204 6.56 -12.51 9.63
C GLU A 204 5.76 -13.45 10.54
N GLU A 205 5.68 -14.74 10.21
CA GLU A 205 5.01 -15.76 11.03
C GLU A 205 5.73 -16.01 12.36
N VAL A 206 7.07 -15.97 12.37
CA VAL A 206 7.85 -16.06 13.61
C VAL A 206 7.54 -14.87 14.51
N LEU A 207 7.68 -13.63 14.00
CA LEU A 207 7.42 -12.42 14.78
C LEU A 207 5.97 -12.35 15.26
N SER A 208 5.01 -12.75 14.43
CA SER A 208 3.59 -12.75 14.81
C SER A 208 3.31 -13.74 15.95
N ARG A 209 3.95 -14.92 15.93
CA ARG A 209 3.85 -15.89 17.03
C ARG A 209 4.51 -15.39 18.31
N GLU A 210 5.65 -14.71 18.21
CA GLU A 210 6.32 -14.11 19.37
C GLU A 210 5.47 -13.02 20.03
N MET A 211 4.84 -12.16 19.23
CA MET A 211 3.90 -11.15 19.73
C MET A 211 2.67 -11.79 20.40
N GLU A 212 2.16 -12.88 19.84
CA GLU A 212 1.03 -13.59 20.44
C GLU A 212 1.42 -14.26 21.77
N ALA A 213 2.56 -14.94 21.82
CA ALA A 213 3.09 -15.51 23.06
C ALA A 213 3.32 -14.44 24.13
N LEU A 214 3.81 -13.26 23.73
CA LEU A 214 3.99 -12.13 24.64
C LEU A 214 2.66 -11.65 25.22
N ARG A 215 1.64 -11.44 24.38
CA ARG A 215 0.29 -11.03 24.82
C ARG A 215 -0.33 -12.07 25.75
N GLN A 216 -0.20 -13.35 25.42
CA GLN A 216 -0.70 -14.45 26.25
C GLN A 216 -0.01 -14.45 27.61
N SER A 217 1.32 -14.27 27.66
CA SER A 217 2.07 -14.21 28.91
C SER A 217 1.68 -13.01 29.79
N VAL A 218 1.33 -11.87 29.18
CA VAL A 218 0.80 -10.70 29.90
C VAL A 218 -0.57 -11.02 30.46
N THR A 219 -1.48 -11.58 29.64
CA THR A 219 -2.83 -11.98 30.08
C THR A 219 -2.78 -12.95 31.26
N GLU A 220 -1.91 -13.95 31.23
CA GLU A 220 -1.73 -14.90 32.34
C GLU A 220 -1.26 -14.22 33.62
N THR A 221 -0.34 -13.25 33.49
CA THR A 221 0.17 -12.47 34.64
C THR A 221 -0.93 -11.60 35.25
N VAL A 222 -1.77 -11.01 34.42
CA VAL A 222 -2.89 -10.18 34.87
C VAL A 222 -4.00 -11.04 35.49
N ALA A 223 -4.31 -12.19 34.90
CA ALA A 223 -5.33 -13.11 35.43
C ALA A 223 -4.93 -13.75 36.76
N ALA A 224 -3.63 -13.99 36.97
CA ALA A 224 -3.10 -14.46 38.25
C ALA A 224 -3.36 -13.46 39.40
N ALA A 225 -3.53 -12.17 39.10
CA ALA A 225 -3.69 -11.12 40.11
C ALA A 225 -5.10 -11.10 40.71
N GLY A 226 -6.08 -11.61 39.96
CA GLY A 226 -7.48 -11.69 40.38
C GLY A 226 -7.90 -13.03 40.99
N SER A 227 -7.06 -14.07 40.90
CA SER A 227 -7.41 -15.43 41.32
C SER A 227 -7.05 -15.75 42.77
N SER A 228 -6.24 -14.91 43.42
CA SER A 228 -6.02 -14.97 44.87
C SER A 228 -7.22 -14.35 45.58
N SER A 229 -7.97 -15.14 46.36
CA SER A 229 -8.96 -14.62 47.30
C SER A 229 -8.73 -15.22 48.68
N GLN A 230 -8.85 -14.33 49.68
CA GLN A 230 -8.55 -14.44 51.11
C GLN A 230 -7.05 -14.24 51.46
N SER A 231 -6.69 -12.98 51.73
CA SER A 231 -5.38 -12.45 52.18
C SER A 231 -4.42 -11.85 51.13
N CYS A 232 -4.90 -11.36 49.99
CA CYS A 232 -4.07 -10.53 49.11
C CYS A 232 -3.57 -9.31 49.89
N SER A 233 -2.29 -9.27 50.21
CA SER A 233 -1.62 -8.01 50.48
C SER A 233 -1.65 -7.17 49.20
N ASP A 234 -1.84 -5.86 49.32
CA ASP A 234 -1.75 -4.92 48.19
C ASP A 234 -0.41 -5.07 47.42
N ASP A 235 0.61 -5.60 48.09
CA ASP A 235 1.95 -5.89 47.55
C ASP A 235 1.95 -6.94 46.42
N ASP A 236 1.11 -7.98 46.49
CA ASP A 236 1.12 -9.08 45.50
C ASP A 236 0.48 -8.67 44.17
N CYS A 237 -0.65 -7.93 44.21
CA CYS A 237 -1.30 -7.39 43.02
C CYS A 237 -0.38 -6.38 42.31
N THR A 238 0.26 -5.50 43.09
CA THR A 238 1.21 -4.51 42.60
C THR A 238 2.42 -5.19 41.93
N GLY A 239 2.96 -6.25 42.53
CA GLY A 239 4.07 -7.03 41.96
C GLY A 239 3.73 -7.69 40.62
N GLN A 240 2.51 -8.24 40.50
CA GLN A 240 2.05 -8.86 39.25
C GLN A 240 1.79 -7.83 38.14
N MET A 241 1.26 -6.65 38.47
CA MET A 241 1.13 -5.56 37.49
C MET A 241 2.49 -5.03 37.04
N ALA A 242 3.46 -4.89 37.95
CA ALA A 242 4.82 -4.54 37.59
C ALA A 242 5.46 -5.58 36.64
N ALA A 243 5.24 -6.87 36.89
CA ALA A 243 5.71 -7.94 36.01
C ALA A 243 5.03 -7.90 34.62
N ALA A 244 3.72 -7.62 34.56
CA ALA A 244 2.99 -7.45 33.31
C ALA A 244 3.53 -6.26 32.50
N VAL A 245 3.77 -5.11 33.15
CA VAL A 245 4.41 -3.94 32.52
C VAL A 245 5.82 -4.26 32.02
N GLY A 246 6.61 -5.01 32.80
CA GLY A 246 7.94 -5.46 32.39
C GLY A 246 7.90 -6.33 31.12
N LYS A 247 6.92 -7.23 31.01
CA LYS A 247 6.70 -8.02 29.79
C LYS A 247 6.30 -7.15 28.61
N LEU A 248 5.40 -6.18 28.81
CA LEU A 248 5.01 -5.24 27.74
C LEU A 248 6.20 -4.47 27.16
N GLY A 249 7.27 -4.27 27.93
CA GLY A 249 8.54 -3.71 27.44
C GLY A 249 9.16 -4.48 26.26
N ALA A 250 8.92 -5.80 26.14
CA ALA A 250 9.41 -6.60 25.02
C ALA A 250 8.73 -6.27 23.67
N MET A 251 7.61 -5.54 23.67
CA MET A 251 6.93 -5.09 22.44
C MET A 251 7.82 -4.19 21.58
N GLU A 252 8.65 -3.35 22.21
CA GLU A 252 9.61 -2.48 21.51
C GLU A 252 10.57 -3.30 20.65
N GLY A 253 11.14 -4.36 21.22
CA GLY A 253 12.07 -5.24 20.52
C GLY A 253 11.44 -5.94 19.31
N LEU A 254 10.16 -6.34 19.41
CA LEU A 254 9.43 -6.96 18.30
C LEU A 254 9.10 -5.95 17.19
N LEU A 255 8.72 -4.72 17.55
CA LEU A 255 8.49 -3.64 16.59
C LEU A 255 9.76 -3.31 15.82
N ARG A 256 10.89 -3.21 16.51
CA ARG A 256 12.20 -2.96 15.89
C ARG A 256 12.58 -4.09 14.92
N GLN A 257 12.42 -5.35 15.33
CA GLN A 257 12.69 -6.50 14.44
C GLN A 257 11.82 -6.50 13.18
N ALA A 258 10.55 -6.08 13.29
CA ALA A 258 9.66 -5.96 12.15
C ALA A 258 10.10 -4.83 11.19
N ASP A 259 10.58 -3.70 11.71
CA ASP A 259 11.12 -2.61 10.89
C ASP A 259 12.48 -2.98 10.25
N ASP A 260 13.35 -3.71 10.97
CA ASP A 260 14.60 -4.26 10.42
C ASP A 260 14.33 -5.24 9.25
N LEU A 261 13.29 -6.06 9.37
CA LEU A 261 12.84 -6.95 8.29
C LEU A 261 12.39 -6.14 7.07
N ARG A 262 11.62 -5.06 7.26
CA ARG A 262 11.18 -4.19 6.16
C ARG A 262 12.36 -3.58 5.42
N LEU A 263 13.30 -3.00 6.14
CA LEU A 263 14.49 -2.37 5.55
C LEU A 263 15.27 -3.38 4.71
N ARG A 264 15.57 -4.55 5.28
CA ARG A 264 16.27 -5.62 4.57
C ARG A 264 15.54 -6.02 3.29
N ILE A 265 14.22 -6.21 3.34
CA ILE A 265 13.45 -6.61 2.16
C ILE A 265 13.44 -5.51 1.09
N LEU A 266 13.37 -4.23 1.47
CA LEU A 266 13.45 -3.13 0.51
C LEU A 266 14.83 -3.09 -0.18
N GLU A 267 15.92 -3.29 0.58
CA GLU A 267 17.28 -3.36 0.04
C GLU A 267 17.48 -4.55 -0.92
N GLU A 268 17.05 -5.75 -0.52
CA GLU A 268 17.17 -6.94 -1.37
C GLU A 268 16.30 -6.82 -2.63
N THR A 269 15.10 -6.25 -2.51
CA THR A 269 14.23 -5.97 -3.68
C THR A 269 14.93 -5.03 -4.66
N ARG A 270 15.56 -3.96 -4.15
CA ARG A 270 16.33 -3.03 -4.97
C ARG A 270 17.51 -3.69 -5.68
N ARG A 271 18.16 -4.70 -5.08
CA ARG A 271 19.24 -5.47 -5.73
C ARG A 271 18.75 -6.37 -6.87
N VAL A 272 17.50 -6.83 -6.80
CA VAL A 272 16.88 -7.67 -7.84
C VAL A 272 16.41 -6.82 -9.04
N LEU A 273 15.93 -5.61 -8.77
CA LEU A 273 15.34 -4.72 -9.78
C LEU A 273 16.38 -3.83 -10.45
N THR A 274 16.14 -3.49 -11.71
CA THR A 274 16.87 -2.39 -12.38
C THR A 274 16.42 -1.04 -11.81
N ILE A 275 17.22 0.02 -11.99
CA ILE A 275 16.85 1.32 -11.42
C ILE A 275 15.52 1.87 -11.96
N ARG A 276 15.19 1.61 -13.23
CA ARG A 276 13.89 1.98 -13.80
C ARG A 276 12.74 1.18 -13.20
N GLN A 277 12.97 -0.11 -12.88
CA GLN A 277 11.98 -0.92 -12.17
C GLN A 277 11.84 -0.45 -10.71
N CYS A 278 12.92 -0.07 -10.03
CA CYS A 278 12.89 0.53 -8.69
C CYS A 278 12.09 1.84 -8.68
N ALA A 279 12.34 2.73 -9.65
CA ALA A 279 11.58 3.97 -9.79
C ALA A 279 10.07 3.71 -9.92
N ARG A 280 9.70 2.74 -10.77
CA ARG A 280 8.31 2.31 -10.90
C ARG A 280 7.76 1.62 -9.66
N ALA A 281 8.59 0.87 -8.93
CA ALA A 281 8.21 0.20 -7.69
C ALA A 281 7.80 1.24 -6.63
N VAL A 282 8.62 2.29 -6.45
CA VAL A 282 8.31 3.41 -5.56
C VAL A 282 6.95 4.03 -5.92
N LEU A 283 6.70 4.29 -7.22
CA LEU A 283 5.41 4.85 -7.66
C LEU A 283 4.24 3.91 -7.38
N VAL A 284 4.36 2.60 -7.67
CA VAL A 284 3.32 1.60 -7.38
C VAL A 284 2.96 1.58 -5.90
N VAL A 285 3.98 1.62 -5.03
CA VAL A 285 3.79 1.58 -3.58
C VAL A 285 3.18 2.89 -3.07
N SER A 286 3.66 4.02 -3.58
CA SER A 286 3.12 5.35 -3.27
C SER A 286 1.64 5.43 -3.62
N ASP A 287 1.29 5.07 -4.86
CA ASP A 287 -0.07 5.10 -5.36
C ASP A 287 -0.98 4.14 -4.57
N TYR A 288 -0.47 2.99 -4.12
CA TYR A 288 -1.21 2.07 -3.25
C TYR A 288 -1.61 2.73 -1.93
N PHE A 289 -0.66 3.34 -1.21
CA PHE A 289 -0.96 4.01 0.06
C PHE A 289 -1.81 5.26 -0.11
N SER A 290 -1.60 6.05 -1.18
CA SER A 290 -2.46 7.19 -1.48
C SER A 290 -3.91 6.75 -1.73
N ARG A 291 -4.13 5.64 -2.47
CA ARG A 291 -5.48 5.08 -2.65
C ARG A 291 -6.10 4.61 -1.34
N MET A 292 -5.33 4.04 -0.41
CA MET A 292 -5.82 3.68 0.91
C MET A 292 -6.30 4.90 1.71
N ARG A 293 -5.56 6.01 1.66
CA ARG A 293 -5.95 7.28 2.29
C ARG A 293 -7.18 7.91 1.63
N ALA A 294 -7.24 7.90 0.31
CA ALA A 294 -8.39 8.37 -0.43
C ALA A 294 -9.64 7.54 -0.09
N LEU A 295 -9.50 6.22 0.02
CA LEU A 295 -10.58 5.34 0.47
C LEU A 295 -11.05 5.68 1.88
N SER A 296 -10.13 5.94 2.82
CA SER A 296 -10.50 6.40 4.15
C SER A 296 -11.30 7.70 4.14
N SER A 297 -10.91 8.62 3.26
CA SER A 297 -11.53 9.92 3.12
C SER A 297 -12.96 9.79 2.59
N LEU A 298 -13.14 8.98 1.54
CA LEU A 298 -14.46 8.65 0.99
C LEU A 298 -15.36 7.94 2.00
N TRP A 299 -14.79 7.06 2.82
CA TRP A 299 -15.54 6.37 3.87
C TRP A 299 -16.05 7.33 4.95
N ILE A 300 -15.23 8.30 5.36
CA ILE A 300 -15.61 9.31 6.36
C ILE A 300 -16.66 10.27 5.77
N ALA A 301 -16.51 10.67 4.51
CA ALA A 301 -17.41 11.60 3.82
C ALA A 301 -18.76 10.99 3.38
N ARG A 302 -18.99 9.69 3.64
CA ARG A 302 -20.24 9.04 3.25
C ARG A 302 -21.44 9.70 3.95
N PRO A 303 -22.59 9.85 3.27
CA PRO A 303 -23.80 10.30 3.93
C PRO A 303 -24.22 9.29 5.00
N THR A 304 -24.30 9.71 6.26
CA THR A 304 -25.03 8.93 7.27
C THR A 304 -26.50 9.06 6.90
N THR A 305 -27.05 8.07 6.19
CA THR A 305 -28.50 7.96 6.05
C THR A 305 -29.07 7.92 7.45
N GLY A 306 -29.82 8.97 7.82
CA GLY A 306 -30.44 9.10 9.12
C GLY A 306 -31.24 7.85 9.42
N VAL A 307 -30.88 7.19 10.51
CA VAL A 307 -31.81 6.29 11.19
C VAL A 307 -32.84 7.21 11.85
N ASN A 308 -33.99 7.34 11.21
CA ASN A 308 -35.25 7.69 11.87
C ASN A 308 -35.93 6.40 12.30
#